data_AF-D4X733-F1
#
_entry.id   AF-D4X733-F1
#
_cell.length_a   1.000
_cell.length_b   1.000
_cell.length_c   1.000
_cell.angle_alpha   90.00
_cell.angle_beta   90.00
_cell.angle_gamma   90.00
#
_symmetry.space_group_name_H-M   'P 1'
#
loop_
_entity.id
_entity.type
_entity.pdbx_description
1 polymer ?
#
loop_
_entity_poly.entity_id
_entity_poly.type
_entity_poly.pdbx_seq_one_letter_code
_entity_poly.pdbx_strand_id
1 'polypeptide(L)' 'MDLRKLKTLIDLVAESGIAELEITEGEGKVRIVKFSQTLQPVAYHQPEAGVPAAPVAQAAAPAAPAAEAA' A
#
# COMPACT_ATOMS: atom_id res chain seq x y z
N MET A 1 7.83 -21.37 34.79
CA MET A 1 6.53 -21.12 34.12
C MET A 1 5.78 -22.42 33.92
N ASP A 2 4.47 -22.43 34.18
CA ASP A 2 3.62 -23.63 34.18
C ASP A 2 2.81 -23.76 32.87
N LEU A 3 2.57 -24.99 32.40
CA LEU A 3 1.75 -25.24 31.19
C LEU A 3 0.33 -24.63 31.29
N ARG A 4 -0.26 -24.65 32.50
CA ARG A 4 -1.59 -24.08 32.73
C ARG A 4 -1.61 -22.55 32.52
N LYS A 5 -0.60 -21.85 33.04
CA LYS A 5 -0.44 -20.40 32.84
C LYS A 5 -0.21 -20.05 31.37
N LEU A 6 0.62 -20.84 30.70
CA LEU A 6 0.93 -20.66 29.27
C LEU A 6 -0.33 -20.72 28.41
N LYS A 7 -1.20 -21.71 28.65
CA LYS A 7 -2.45 -21.86 27.90
C LYS A 7 -3.36 -20.64 28.08
N THR A 8 -3.59 -20.21 29.32
CA THR A 8 -4.43 -19.04 29.61
C THR A 8 -3.89 -17.77 28.93
N LEU A 9 -2.57 -17.58 28.92
CA LEU A 9 -1.94 -16.46 28.22
C LEU A 9 -2.14 -16.54 26.70
N ILE A 10 -2.01 -17.73 26.10
CA ILE A 10 -2.26 -17.92 24.68
C ILE A 10 -3.70 -17.60 24.32
N ASP A 11 -4.67 -18.08 25.11
CA ASP A 11 -6.10 -17.80 24.90
C ASP A 11 -6.35 -16.27 24.99
N LEU A 12 -5.80 -15.59 26.00
CA LEU A 12 -5.96 -14.15 26.20
C LEU A 12 -5.31 -13.31 25.09
N VAL A 13 -4.12 -13.70 24.61
CA VAL A 13 -3.43 -13.06 23.49
C VAL A 13 -4.18 -13.29 22.18
N ALA A 14 -4.76 -14.48 22.01
CA ALA A 14 -5.57 -14.80 20.85
C ALA A 14 -6.82 -13.91 20.77
N GLU A 15 -7.50 -13.68 21.90
CA GLU A 15 -8.69 -12.81 22.01
C GLU A 15 -8.36 -11.31 21.97
N SER A 16 -7.26 -10.87 22.58
CA SER A 16 -6.88 -9.45 22.65
C SER A 16 -6.35 -8.90 21.32
N GLY A 17 -6.12 -9.74 20.32
CA GLY A 17 -5.58 -9.31 19.01
C GLY A 17 -4.12 -8.82 19.07
N ILE A 18 -3.39 -9.12 20.14
CA ILE A 18 -2.00 -8.72 20.31
C ILE A 18 -1.12 -9.58 19.41
N ALA A 19 -0.25 -8.96 18.61
CA ALA A 19 0.62 -9.66 17.67
C ALA A 19 1.80 -10.37 18.35
N GLU A 20 2.35 -9.79 19.43
CA GLU A 20 3.52 -10.32 20.13
C GLU A 20 3.43 -10.05 21.64
N LEU A 21 3.79 -11.04 22.46
CA LEU A 21 3.87 -10.93 23.91
C LEU A 21 5.14 -11.63 24.42
N GLU A 22 5.95 -10.93 25.20
CA GLU A 22 7.13 -11.49 25.87
C GLU A 22 6.97 -11.33 27.40
N ILE A 23 7.09 -12.44 28.13
CA ILE A 23 6.98 -12.48 29.58
C ILE A 23 8.26 -13.09 30.16
N THR A 24 8.78 -12.45 31.20
CA THR A 24 9.90 -12.95 32.00
C THR A 24 9.43 -13.07 33.45
N GLU A 25 9.39 -14.29 33.99
CA GLU A 25 8.98 -14.57 35.38
C GLU A 25 10.09 -15.36 36.08
N GLY A 26 10.80 -14.69 37.00
CA GLY A 26 11.98 -15.24 37.66
C GLY A 26 13.07 -15.58 36.64
N GLU A 27 13.41 -16.87 36.52
CA GLU A 27 14.41 -17.38 35.57
C GLU A 27 13.81 -17.84 34.23
N GLY A 28 12.48 -17.83 34.08
CA GLY A 28 11.78 -18.31 32.89
C GLY A 28 11.42 -17.19 31.91
N LYS A 29 11.79 -17.35 30.63
CA LYS A 29 11.39 -16.47 29.53
C LYS A 29 10.44 -17.18 28.57
N VAL A 30 9.35 -16.53 28.19
CA VAL A 30 8.40 -17.00 27.18
C VAL A 30 8.08 -15.89 26.21
N ARG A 31 8.14 -16.21 24.91
CA ARG A 31 7.74 -15.32 23.82
C ARG A 31 6.61 -15.98 23.03
N ILE A 32 5.46 -15.34 22.98
CA ILE A 32 4.26 -15.75 22.25
C ILE A 32 4.12 -14.80 21.06
N VAL A 33 4.19 -15.33 19.85
CA VAL A 33 3.97 -14.57 18.61
C VAL A 33 2.69 -15.08 17.97
N LYS A 34 1.69 -14.20 17.86
CA LYS A 34 0.45 -14.48 17.14
C LYS A 34 0.72 -14.24 15.66
N PHE A 35 0.99 -15.32 14.91
CA PHE A 35 1.11 -15.23 13.47
C PHE A 35 -0.29 -15.04 12.85
N SER A 36 -0.74 -13.79 12.81
CA SER A 36 -1.90 -13.42 12.02
C SER A 36 -1.43 -13.27 10.57
N GLN A 37 -1.72 -14.27 9.73
CA GLN A 37 -1.55 -14.13 8.29
C GLN A 37 -2.65 -13.18 7.77
N THR A 38 -2.61 -11.92 8.18
CA THR A 38 -3.39 -10.87 7.54
C THR A 38 -2.79 -10.70 6.16
N LEU A 39 -3.36 -11.39 5.18
CA LEU A 39 -3.06 -11.19 3.77
C LEU A 39 -3.34 -9.72 3.47
N GLN A 40 -2.28 -8.90 3.48
CA GLN A 40 -2.37 -7.53 3.03
C GLN A 40 -2.79 -7.60 1.55
N PRO A 41 -3.91 -7.00 1.15
CA PRO A 41 -4.31 -7.00 -0.24
C PRO A 41 -3.21 -6.32 -1.05
N VAL A 42 -2.55 -7.09 -1.91
CA VAL A 42 -1.58 -6.56 -2.86
C VAL A 42 -2.36 -5.71 -3.84
N ALA A 43 -2.20 -4.38 -3.74
CA ALA A 43 -2.77 -3.43 -4.68
C ALA A 43 -2.08 -3.57 -6.03
N TYR A 44 -2.71 -4.30 -6.95
CA TYR A 44 -2.30 -4.31 -8.35
C TYR A 44 -2.55 -2.92 -8.93
N HIS A 45 -1.47 -2.19 -9.22
CA HIS A 45 -1.56 -0.98 -10.03
C HIS A 45 -1.92 -1.38 -11.45
N GLN A 46 -3.09 -0.94 -11.92
CA GLN A 46 -3.42 -1.05 -13.34
C GLN A 46 -2.55 -0.06 -14.12
N PRO A 47 -1.95 -0.47 -15.26
CA PRO A 47 -1.23 0.47 -16.11
C PRO A 47 -2.19 1.51 -16.66
N GLU A 48 -1.89 2.79 -16.41
CA GLU A 48 -2.58 3.92 -17.04
C GLU A 48 -2.35 3.84 -18.55
N ALA A 49 -3.44 3.63 -19.30
CA ALA A 49 -3.42 3.66 -20.75
C ALA A 49 -3.17 5.10 -21.21
N GLY A 50 -2.01 5.32 -21.85
CA GLY A 50 -1.63 6.62 -22.39
C GLY A 50 -2.66 7.15 -23.38
N VAL A 51 -3.07 8.41 -23.18
CA VAL A 51 -3.95 9.12 -24.10
C VAL A 51 -3.20 9.44 -25.41
N PRO A 52 -3.76 9.11 -26.59
CA PRO A 52 -3.14 9.48 -27.85
C PRO A 52 -3.23 11.00 -28.03
N ALA A 53 -2.08 11.64 -28.29
CA ALA A 53 -2.00 13.05 -28.62
C ALA A 53 -2.68 13.31 -29.98
N ALA A 54 -3.69 14.19 -29.99
CA ALA A 54 -4.36 14.60 -31.20
C ALA A 54 -3.45 15.49 -32.06
N PRO A 55 -3.47 15.34 -33.40
CA PRO A 55 -2.68 16.18 -34.28
C PRO A 55 -3.18 17.63 -34.25
N VAL A 56 -2.27 18.56 -34.00
CA VAL A 56 -2.53 20.00 -34.10
C VAL A 56 -2.58 20.40 -35.58
N ALA A 57 -3.73 20.92 -36.01
CA ALA A 57 -3.88 21.49 -37.35
C ALA A 57 -3.14 22.83 -37.41
N GLN A 58 -2.16 22.92 -38.32
CA GLN A 58 -1.42 24.16 -38.59
C GLN A 58 -2.34 25.14 -39.32
N ALA A 59 -2.69 26.25 -38.68
CA ALA A 59 -3.45 27.33 -39.29
C ALA A 59 -2.57 28.08 -40.30
N ALA A 60 -3.03 28.16 -41.55
CA ALA A 60 -2.40 28.94 -42.60
C ALA A 60 -2.51 30.45 -42.30
N ALA A 61 -1.38 31.15 -42.39
CA ALA A 61 -1.30 32.59 -42.23
C ALA A 61 -1.95 33.31 -43.43
N PRO A 62 -2.66 34.43 -43.22
CA PRO A 62 -3.25 35.20 -44.31
C PRO A 62 -2.17 35.96 -45.09
N ALA A 63 -2.26 35.92 -46.42
CA ALA A 63 -1.43 36.70 -47.32
C ALA A 63 -1.75 38.20 -47.19
N ALA A 64 -0.71 39.02 -47.03
CA ALA A 64 -0.80 40.47 -47.05
C ALA A 64 -1.10 40.98 -48.48
N PRO A 65 -1.91 42.03 -48.65
CA PRO A 65 -2.16 42.58 -49.97
C PRO A 65 -0.92 43.31 -50.49
N ALA A 66 -0.63 43.10 -51.78
CA ALA A 66 0.39 43.83 -52.52
C ALA A 66 0.04 45.33 -52.53
N ALA A 67 1.01 46.16 -52.16
CA ALA A 67 0.95 47.59 -52.39
C ALA A 67 0.95 47.85 -53.91
N GLU A 68 -0.18 48.34 -54.40
CA GLU A 68 -0.28 48.88 -55.76
C GLU A 68 0.31 50.29 -55.76
N ALA A 69 1.31 50.48 -56.61
CA ALA A 69 1.95 51.74 -56.90
C ALA A 69 1.38 52.29 -58.23
N ALA A 70 0.79 53.49 -58.20
CA ALA A 70 0.81 54.51 -59.25
C ALA A 70 -0.03 55.72 -58.83
#